data_AF-A0A3A8HT05-F1
#
_entry.id   AF-A0A3A8HT05-F1
#
_cell.length_a   1.000
_cell.length_b   1.000
_cell.length_c   1.000
_cell.angle_alpha   90.00
_cell.angle_beta   90.00
_cell.angle_gamma   90.00
#
_symmetry.space_group_name_H-M   'P 1'
#
loop_
_entity.id
_entity.type
_entity.pdbx_description
1 polymer ?
#
loop_
_entity_poly.entity_id
_entity_poly.type
_entity_poly.pdbx_seq_one_letter_code
_entity_poly.pdbx_strand_id
1 'polypeptide(L)'
;MNLSSVRRALGFAFDQVGITLEDSRAVAKGTASAVESVIGVGVAGKFGFLRRMFVSASASNGARSYGVEAAAQSVDIVDSEVFSGGATLSAALHAETPGVFVRSSRLKGTGTGGTFGIYADFPAPAPGVRMGVDQSSIEGYETSVYLKAGSTARLGHAKLYGGVFMEQGASALCLFTFQTVQQDTLPVDTNCL
;
A
#
# COMPACT_ATOMS: atom_id res chain seq x y z
N MET A 1 7.46 6.91 15.84
CA MET A 1 8.38 5.75 15.87
C MET A 1 9.78 6.33 15.67
N ASN A 2 10.71 6.17 16.61
CA ASN A 2 11.99 6.90 16.56
C ASN A 2 12.85 6.39 15.37
N LEU A 3 13.10 7.24 14.37
CA LEU A 3 13.73 6.87 13.08
C LEU A 3 15.25 6.56 13.19
N SER A 4 15.86 6.68 14.37
CA SER A 4 17.32 6.77 14.52
C SER A 4 18.08 5.47 14.84
N SER A 5 17.42 4.30 14.89
CA SER A 5 18.10 3.03 15.26
C SER A 5 17.94 1.87 14.27
N VAL A 6 17.35 2.10 13.10
CA VAL A 6 17.13 1.08 12.06
C VAL A 6 17.88 1.51 10.80
N ARG A 7 18.62 0.60 10.15
CA ARG A 7 19.32 0.92 8.89
C ARG A 7 18.30 1.04 7.76
N ARG A 8 17.77 2.24 7.55
CA ARG A 8 16.74 2.52 6.52
C ARG A 8 17.29 3.46 5.45
N ALA A 9 16.97 3.20 4.19
CA ALA A 9 17.06 4.21 3.12
C ALA A 9 15.66 4.82 2.92
N LEU A 10 15.55 6.14 3.05
CA LEU A 10 14.27 6.85 3.02
C LEU A 10 14.30 7.91 1.92
N GLY A 11 13.24 8.01 1.12
CA GLY A 11 13.04 9.14 0.20
C GLY A 11 12.53 10.37 0.97
N PHE A 12 11.30 10.27 1.48
CA PHE A 12 10.74 11.21 2.45
C PHE A 12 10.27 10.47 3.71
N ALA A 13 10.38 11.11 4.87
CA ALA A 13 9.90 10.54 6.12
C ALA A 13 9.37 11.65 7.04
N PHE A 14 8.16 11.45 7.54
CA PHE A 14 7.46 12.39 8.42
C PHE A 14 6.94 11.65 9.65
N ASP A 15 7.31 12.11 10.85
CA ASP A 15 6.84 11.53 12.12
C ASP A 15 6.16 12.59 12.97
N GLN A 16 5.01 12.25 13.57
CA GLN A 16 4.21 13.07 14.47
C GLN A 16 3.72 14.42 13.90
N VAL A 17 3.82 14.62 12.59
CA VAL A 17 3.42 15.85 11.90
C VAL A 17 2.32 15.58 10.88
N GLY A 18 1.58 16.65 10.57
CA GLY A 18 0.59 16.66 9.50
C GLY A 18 1.18 17.23 8.23
N ILE A 19 1.11 16.49 7.11
CA ILE A 19 1.79 16.86 5.87
C ILE A 19 0.88 16.78 4.66
N THR A 20 1.21 17.57 3.65
CA THR A 20 0.75 17.38 2.28
C THR A 20 1.98 17.41 1.38
N LEU A 21 2.13 16.37 0.56
CA LEU A 21 3.10 16.33 -0.52
C LEU A 21 2.32 16.23 -1.84
N GLU A 22 2.62 17.14 -2.75
CA GLU A 22 1.95 17.24 -4.04
C GLU A 22 2.97 17.42 -5.16
N ASP A 23 2.69 16.86 -6.34
CA ASP A 23 3.51 17.00 -7.56
C ASP A 23 5.01 16.66 -7.34
N SER A 24 5.28 15.69 -6.48
CA SER A 24 6.64 15.41 -6.01
C SER A 24 7.09 14.00 -6.37
N ARG A 25 8.41 13.81 -6.39
CA ARG A 25 9.06 12.55 -6.71
C ARG A 25 9.92 12.08 -5.54
N ALA A 26 9.71 10.84 -5.09
CA ALA A 26 10.54 10.17 -4.10
C ALA A 26 11.17 8.91 -4.71
N VAL A 27 12.50 8.81 -4.68
CA VAL A 27 13.22 7.62 -5.13
C VAL A 27 14.17 7.16 -4.04
N ALA A 28 13.92 5.99 -3.47
CA ALA A 28 14.75 5.37 -2.46
C ALA A 28 15.34 4.06 -3.00
N LYS A 29 16.64 3.87 -2.86
CA LYS A 29 17.35 2.67 -3.30
C LYS A 29 18.32 2.20 -2.22
N GLY A 30 18.46 0.89 -2.07
CA GLY A 30 19.42 0.29 -1.16
C GLY A 30 19.77 -1.15 -1.51
N THR A 31 20.75 -1.70 -0.81
CA THR A 31 21.21 -3.09 -0.96
C THR A 31 21.15 -3.82 0.38
N ALA A 32 21.02 -5.15 0.33
CA ALA A 32 20.92 -6.03 1.49
C ALA A 32 21.99 -5.82 2.58
N SER A 33 23.21 -5.50 2.16
CA SER A 33 24.35 -5.31 3.07
C SER A 33 24.33 -3.96 3.80
N ALA A 34 23.56 -2.99 3.29
CA ALA A 34 23.57 -1.62 3.78
C ALA A 34 22.30 -1.24 4.55
N VAL A 35 21.15 -1.81 4.18
CA VAL A 35 19.84 -1.41 4.74
C VAL A 35 18.93 -2.59 5.01
N GLU A 36 18.25 -2.53 6.15
CA GLU A 36 17.20 -3.48 6.55
C GLU A 36 15.88 -3.18 5.84
N SER A 37 15.60 -1.91 5.57
CA SER A 37 14.44 -1.50 4.78
C SER A 37 14.72 -0.32 3.86
N VAL A 38 14.05 -0.30 2.71
CA VAL A 38 14.01 0.85 1.79
C VAL A 38 12.56 1.34 1.72
N ILE A 39 12.35 2.62 2.01
CA ILE A 39 11.02 3.23 2.02
C ILE A 39 11.04 4.47 1.13
N GLY A 40 10.14 4.53 0.15
CA GLY A 40 10.00 5.71 -0.72
C GLY A 40 9.46 6.90 0.08
N VAL A 41 8.29 6.76 0.68
CA VAL A 41 7.67 7.77 1.55
C VAL A 41 7.15 7.10 2.83
N GLY A 42 7.63 7.54 3.99
CA GLY A 42 7.12 7.13 5.30
C GLY A 42 6.28 8.22 5.95
N VAL A 43 5.07 7.91 6.38
CA VAL A 43 4.19 8.85 7.12
C VAL A 43 3.73 8.19 8.42
N ALA A 44 4.05 8.81 9.55
CA ALA A 44 3.70 8.31 10.88
C ALA A 44 3.09 9.39 11.78
N GLY A 45 2.25 8.98 12.73
CA GLY A 45 1.68 9.86 13.73
C GLY A 45 0.34 10.47 13.33
N LYS A 46 0.33 11.62 12.65
CA LYS A 46 -0.91 12.40 12.41
C LYS A 46 -1.58 12.12 11.07
N PHE A 47 -1.34 12.96 10.06
CA PHE A 47 -2.01 12.86 8.77
C PHE A 47 -1.03 13.09 7.62
N GLY A 48 -1.22 12.38 6.51
CA GLY A 48 -0.46 12.59 5.29
C GLY A 48 -1.34 12.58 4.06
N PHE A 49 -1.28 13.64 3.28
CA PHE A 49 -1.94 13.71 1.98
C PHE A 49 -0.87 13.66 0.88
N LEU A 50 -0.83 12.57 0.13
CA LEU A 50 0.10 12.33 -0.96
C LEU A 50 -0.67 12.43 -2.27
N ARG A 51 -0.43 13.48 -3.05
CA ARG A 51 -1.18 13.78 -4.28
C ARG A 51 -0.25 13.88 -5.48
N ARG A 52 -0.60 13.24 -6.60
CA ARG A 52 0.22 13.32 -7.83
C ARG A 52 1.69 13.01 -7.59
N MET A 53 1.93 12.02 -6.74
CA MET A 53 3.27 11.60 -6.36
C MET A 53 3.79 10.54 -7.33
N PHE A 54 5.08 10.59 -7.64
CA PHE A 54 5.80 9.43 -8.16
C PHE A 54 6.72 8.89 -7.07
N VAL A 55 6.45 7.67 -6.59
CA VAL A 55 7.20 7.03 -5.52
C VAL A 55 7.84 5.74 -6.01
N SER A 56 9.14 5.59 -5.83
CA SER A 56 9.85 4.36 -6.18
C SER A 56 10.80 3.94 -5.07
N ALA A 57 10.60 2.73 -4.54
CA ALA A 57 11.46 2.10 -3.57
C ALA A 57 12.04 0.80 -4.13
N SER A 58 13.33 0.57 -3.95
CA SER A 58 13.92 -0.72 -4.31
C SER A 58 15.08 -1.11 -3.39
N ALA A 59 15.02 -2.31 -2.83
CA ALA A 59 16.07 -2.85 -1.98
C ALA A 59 16.64 -4.13 -2.61
N SER A 60 17.66 -4.05 -3.45
CA SER A 60 18.21 -5.25 -4.13
C SER A 60 18.72 -6.27 -3.11
N ASN A 61 18.06 -7.44 -3.08
CA ASN A 61 18.26 -8.53 -2.11
C ASN A 61 18.02 -8.12 -0.64
N GLY A 62 17.38 -6.97 -0.40
CA GLY A 62 17.11 -6.47 0.95
C GLY A 62 15.98 -7.24 1.64
N ALA A 63 15.87 -7.09 2.96
CA ALA A 63 14.80 -7.73 3.71
C ALA A 63 13.43 -7.12 3.38
N ARG A 64 13.34 -5.78 3.33
CA ARG A 64 12.08 -5.05 3.13
C ARG A 64 12.19 -3.89 2.14
N SER A 65 11.16 -3.71 1.32
CA SER A 65 11.02 -2.53 0.44
C SER A 65 9.56 -2.07 0.38
N TYR A 66 9.30 -0.82 0.73
CA TYR A 66 7.96 -0.24 0.67
C TYR A 66 7.95 1.04 -0.16
N GLY A 67 7.04 1.15 -1.12
CA GLY A 67 6.84 2.41 -1.83
C GLY A 67 6.39 3.48 -0.84
N VAL A 68 5.26 3.24 -0.20
CA VAL A 68 4.73 4.04 0.92
C VAL A 68 4.60 3.18 2.18
N GLU A 69 5.11 3.67 3.31
CA GLU A 69 4.88 3.12 4.65
C GLU A 69 3.91 4.08 5.38
N ALA A 70 2.69 3.62 5.64
CA ALA A 70 1.59 4.40 6.17
C ALA A 70 1.23 3.96 7.61
N ALA A 71 1.80 4.64 8.59
CA ALA A 71 1.64 4.40 10.03
C ALA A 71 1.08 5.64 10.78
N ALA A 72 0.28 6.45 10.09
CA ALA A 72 -0.37 7.64 10.65
C ALA A 72 -1.86 7.41 10.97
N GLN A 73 -2.52 8.35 11.64
CA GLN A 73 -3.97 8.25 11.88
C GLN A 73 -4.76 8.23 10.57
N SER A 74 -4.31 8.99 9.56
CA SER A 74 -4.89 8.97 8.22
C SER A 74 -3.83 9.24 7.16
N VAL A 75 -3.85 8.46 6.07
CA VAL A 75 -2.97 8.66 4.92
C VAL A 75 -3.78 8.53 3.64
N ASP A 76 -3.89 9.63 2.90
CA ASP A 76 -4.54 9.66 1.60
C ASP A 76 -3.49 9.64 0.50
N ILE A 77 -3.63 8.71 -0.45
CA ILE A 77 -2.79 8.58 -1.64
C ILE A 77 -3.69 8.76 -2.85
N VAL A 78 -3.55 9.89 -3.55
CA VAL A 78 -4.47 10.29 -4.63
C VAL A 78 -3.71 10.62 -5.90
N ASP A 79 -4.21 10.17 -7.05
CA ASP A 79 -3.64 10.44 -8.38
C ASP A 79 -2.13 10.13 -8.47
N SER A 80 -1.65 9.12 -7.73
CA SER A 80 -0.22 8.87 -7.54
C SER A 80 0.21 7.55 -8.16
N GLU A 81 1.49 7.45 -8.54
CA GLU A 81 2.12 6.21 -8.95
C GLU A 81 3.12 5.75 -7.90
N VAL A 82 2.96 4.51 -7.41
CA VAL A 82 3.79 3.97 -6.34
C VAL A 82 4.38 2.64 -6.74
N PHE A 83 5.70 2.54 -6.62
CA PHE A 83 6.50 1.39 -7.01
C PHE A 83 7.33 0.86 -5.86
N SER A 84 7.35 -0.47 -5.74
CA SER A 84 8.27 -1.17 -4.84
C SER A 84 8.77 -2.48 -5.45
N GLY A 85 9.97 -2.93 -5.05
CA GLY A 85 10.46 -4.26 -5.39
C GLY A 85 11.90 -4.55 -4.97
N GLY A 86 12.38 -5.74 -5.32
CA GLY A 86 13.77 -6.18 -5.12
C GLY A 86 14.07 -6.79 -3.75
N ALA A 87 13.16 -6.68 -2.79
CA ALA A 87 13.29 -7.22 -1.43
C ALA A 87 12.51 -8.53 -1.23
N THR A 88 12.90 -9.31 -0.20
CA THR A 88 12.17 -10.53 0.21
C THR A 88 10.72 -10.23 0.56
N LEU A 89 10.48 -9.16 1.32
CA LEU A 89 9.16 -8.61 1.56
C LEU A 89 9.06 -7.25 0.87
N SER A 90 8.20 -7.11 -0.12
CA SER A 90 8.00 -5.81 -0.77
C SER A 90 6.53 -5.48 -0.96
N ALA A 91 6.19 -4.20 -0.79
CA ALA A 91 4.85 -3.72 -1.09
C ALA A 91 4.87 -2.32 -1.72
N ALA A 92 4.02 -2.03 -2.70
CA ALA A 92 3.84 -0.63 -3.12
C ALA A 92 3.32 0.19 -1.93
N LEU A 93 2.35 -0.33 -1.19
CA LEU A 93 1.85 0.26 0.04
C LEU A 93 1.92 -0.74 1.20
N HIS A 94 2.58 -0.34 2.28
CA HIS A 94 2.48 -0.97 3.58
C HIS A 94 1.56 -0.13 4.47
N ALA A 95 0.39 -0.65 4.82
CA ALA A 95 -0.59 0.02 5.67
C ALA A 95 -0.54 -0.57 7.09
N GLU A 96 -0.16 0.25 8.06
CA GLU A 96 -0.10 -0.09 9.50
C GLU A 96 -1.29 0.49 10.28
N THR A 97 -2.29 1.00 9.57
CA THR A 97 -3.47 1.69 10.11
C THR A 97 -4.66 1.49 9.18
N PRO A 98 -5.89 1.39 9.69
CA PRO A 98 -7.08 1.38 8.86
C PRO A 98 -7.38 2.75 8.23
N GLY A 99 -6.72 3.84 8.66
CA GLY A 99 -6.95 5.20 8.16
C GLY A 99 -6.34 5.49 6.78
N VAL A 100 -5.92 4.46 6.04
CA VAL A 100 -5.32 4.63 4.71
C VAL A 100 -6.41 4.64 3.64
N PHE A 101 -6.34 5.60 2.72
CA PHE A 101 -7.21 5.70 1.56
C PHE A 101 -6.38 5.87 0.29
N VAL A 102 -6.57 4.99 -0.69
CA VAL A 102 -5.90 5.07 -2.00
C VAL A 102 -6.97 5.36 -3.04
N ARG A 103 -6.79 6.41 -3.85
CA ARG A 103 -7.75 6.79 -4.88
C ARG A 103 -7.08 7.18 -6.19
N SER A 104 -7.68 6.79 -7.31
CA SER A 104 -7.22 7.20 -8.66
C SER A 104 -5.73 6.98 -8.88
N SER A 105 -5.15 5.98 -8.20
CA SER A 105 -3.71 5.79 -8.12
C SER A 105 -3.31 4.46 -8.76
N ARG A 106 -2.05 4.37 -9.15
CA ARG A 106 -1.47 3.17 -9.75
C ARG A 106 -0.38 2.62 -8.85
N LEU A 107 -0.61 1.43 -8.31
CA LEU A 107 0.37 0.68 -7.53
C LEU A 107 1.00 -0.36 -8.45
N LYS A 108 2.29 -0.24 -8.73
CA LYS A 108 2.96 -1.08 -9.73
C LYS A 108 4.23 -1.70 -9.19
N GLY A 109 4.43 -2.99 -9.44
CA GLY A 109 5.66 -3.66 -9.07
C GLY A 109 5.99 -4.81 -9.99
N THR A 110 7.00 -5.57 -9.60
CA THR A 110 7.44 -6.77 -10.29
C THR A 110 7.92 -7.75 -9.24
N GLY A 111 7.25 -8.90 -9.11
CA GLY A 111 7.69 -9.94 -8.19
C GLY A 111 6.70 -11.09 -8.04
N THR A 112 7.22 -12.21 -7.55
CA THR A 112 6.49 -13.40 -7.12
C THR A 112 6.92 -13.75 -5.70
N GLY A 113 6.01 -14.24 -4.85
CA GLY A 113 6.33 -14.65 -3.48
C GLY A 113 6.82 -13.51 -2.57
N GLY A 114 5.96 -13.05 -1.65
CA GLY A 114 6.32 -11.99 -0.68
C GLY A 114 6.32 -10.57 -1.24
N THR A 115 5.80 -10.38 -2.47
CA THR A 115 5.66 -9.08 -3.12
C THR A 115 4.19 -8.72 -3.29
N PHE A 116 3.78 -7.55 -2.81
CA PHE A 116 2.38 -7.16 -2.66
C PHE A 116 2.09 -5.80 -3.32
N GLY A 117 0.89 -5.62 -3.86
CA GLY A 117 0.43 -4.26 -4.18
C GLY A 117 0.21 -3.46 -2.89
N ILE A 118 -0.61 -4.04 -2.03
CA ILE A 118 -0.90 -3.54 -0.69
C ILE A 118 -0.63 -4.66 0.31
N TYR A 119 0.16 -4.35 1.33
CA TYR A 119 0.36 -5.17 2.51
C TYR A 119 -0.27 -4.44 3.70
N ALA A 120 -1.42 -4.92 4.17
CA ALA A 120 -2.10 -4.35 5.33
C ALA A 120 -1.78 -5.19 6.58
N ASP A 121 -1.09 -4.57 7.53
CA ASP A 121 -0.65 -5.15 8.79
C ASP A 121 -1.05 -4.20 9.93
N PHE A 122 -2.35 -4.18 10.23
CA PHE A 122 -2.89 -3.38 11.34
C PHE A 122 -3.87 -4.18 12.19
N PRO A 123 -3.96 -3.86 13.50
CA PRO A 123 -4.87 -4.54 14.42
C PRO A 123 -6.33 -4.30 14.03
N ALA A 124 -7.20 -5.21 14.47
CA ALA A 124 -8.64 -5.12 14.23
C ALA A 124 -9.20 -3.75 14.64
N PRO A 125 -9.72 -2.97 13.69
CA PRO A 125 -10.22 -1.63 13.99
C PRO A 125 -11.63 -1.69 14.61
N ALA A 126 -12.12 -0.54 15.06
CA ALA A 126 -13.52 -0.42 15.50
C ALA A 126 -14.49 -0.84 14.38
N PRO A 127 -15.66 -1.41 14.69
CA PRO A 127 -16.63 -1.83 13.67
C PRO A 127 -16.95 -0.71 12.68
N GLY A 128 -16.88 -1.03 11.38
CA GLY A 128 -17.14 -0.08 10.28
C GLY A 128 -15.92 0.73 9.81
N VAL A 129 -14.82 0.73 10.56
CA VAL A 129 -13.55 1.35 10.17
C VAL A 129 -12.73 0.36 9.33
N ARG A 130 -12.15 0.85 8.23
CA ARG A 130 -11.41 0.04 7.24
C ARG A 130 -10.54 0.92 6.35
N MET A 131 -9.44 0.36 5.87
CA MET A 131 -8.67 0.93 4.77
C MET A 131 -9.55 0.99 3.51
N GLY A 132 -9.37 2.00 2.66
CA GLY A 132 -10.10 2.12 1.40
C GLY A 132 -9.19 2.17 0.19
N VAL A 133 -9.59 1.50 -0.88
CA VAL A 133 -8.98 1.62 -2.22
C VAL A 133 -10.10 1.88 -3.20
N ASP A 134 -10.04 2.99 -3.94
CA ASP A 134 -11.07 3.40 -4.89
C ASP A 134 -10.46 3.80 -6.25
N GLN A 135 -11.10 3.46 -7.36
CA GLN A 135 -10.71 3.93 -8.71
C GLN A 135 -9.21 3.74 -9.06
N SER A 136 -8.56 2.71 -8.50
CA SER A 136 -7.11 2.53 -8.56
C SER A 136 -6.73 1.24 -9.28
N SER A 137 -5.53 1.16 -9.84
CA SER A 137 -5.01 -0.09 -10.44
C SER A 137 -3.82 -0.64 -9.65
N ILE A 138 -3.79 -1.97 -9.50
CA ILE A 138 -2.72 -2.70 -8.82
C ILE A 138 -2.15 -3.74 -9.77
N GLU A 139 -0.90 -3.53 -10.20
CA GLU A 139 -0.31 -4.21 -11.35
C GLU A 139 1.05 -4.85 -11.04
N GLY A 140 1.30 -6.03 -11.62
CA GLY A 140 2.61 -6.69 -11.58
C GLY A 140 2.97 -7.36 -10.25
N TYR A 141 1.97 -7.60 -9.40
CA TYR A 141 2.08 -8.37 -8.17
C TYR A 141 1.23 -9.65 -8.26
N GLU A 142 1.78 -10.78 -7.84
CA GLU A 142 1.04 -12.03 -7.72
C GLU A 142 -0.15 -11.89 -6.74
N THR A 143 0.09 -11.25 -5.60
CA THR A 143 -0.94 -10.85 -4.63
C THR A 143 -1.11 -9.34 -4.67
N SER A 144 -2.25 -8.87 -5.15
CA SER A 144 -2.55 -7.44 -5.22
C SER A 144 -2.81 -6.85 -3.84
N VAL A 145 -3.55 -7.56 -2.98
CA VAL A 145 -3.86 -7.12 -1.62
C VAL A 145 -3.63 -8.29 -0.67
N TYR A 146 -2.79 -8.08 0.33
CA TYR A 146 -2.60 -9.00 1.43
C TYR A 146 -3.13 -8.36 2.71
N LEU A 147 -4.05 -9.02 3.40
CA LEU A 147 -4.58 -8.58 4.70
C LEU A 147 -4.15 -9.56 5.79
N LYS A 148 -3.43 -9.04 6.78
CA LYS A 148 -3.08 -9.79 7.99
C LYS A 148 -4.28 -9.92 8.93
N ALA A 149 -4.25 -10.88 9.84
CA ALA A 149 -5.33 -11.16 10.77
C ALA A 149 -5.81 -9.89 11.50
N GLY A 150 -7.11 -9.63 11.42
CA GLY A 150 -7.76 -8.44 11.99
C GLY A 150 -7.81 -7.22 11.05
N SER A 151 -6.95 -7.13 10.03
CA SER A 151 -7.01 -6.01 9.09
C SER A 151 -8.29 -6.05 8.24
N THR A 152 -8.83 -4.87 7.95
CA THR A 152 -10.08 -4.71 7.19
C THR A 152 -9.92 -3.72 6.03
N ALA A 153 -10.37 -4.10 4.85
CA ALA A 153 -10.26 -3.25 3.66
C ALA A 153 -11.59 -3.13 2.90
N ARG A 154 -11.79 -1.98 2.24
CA ARG A 154 -12.83 -1.75 1.23
C ARG A 154 -12.16 -1.53 -0.12
N LEU A 155 -12.50 -2.35 -1.11
CA LEU A 155 -12.04 -2.21 -2.48
C LEU A 155 -13.21 -1.76 -3.36
N GLY A 156 -13.13 -0.57 -3.95
CA GLY A 156 -14.15 0.03 -4.80
C GLY A 156 -13.60 0.40 -6.17
N HIS A 157 -14.28 0.07 -7.27
CA HIS A 157 -13.88 0.46 -8.64
C HIS A 157 -12.39 0.25 -8.96
N ALA A 158 -11.76 -0.74 -8.33
CA ALA A 158 -10.32 -0.96 -8.41
C ALA A 158 -10.04 -2.13 -9.35
N LYS A 159 -8.98 -1.99 -10.16
CA LYS A 159 -8.52 -3.05 -11.05
C LYS A 159 -7.36 -3.79 -10.40
N LEU A 160 -7.59 -5.05 -10.04
CA LEU A 160 -6.60 -5.93 -9.43
C LEU A 160 -6.10 -6.92 -10.49
N TYR A 161 -4.80 -6.94 -10.77
CA TYR A 161 -4.21 -7.90 -11.71
C TYR A 161 -3.71 -9.17 -11.02
N GLY A 162 -3.60 -9.15 -9.69
CA GLY A 162 -3.34 -10.31 -8.84
C GLY A 162 -4.47 -10.51 -7.83
N GLY A 163 -4.39 -11.58 -7.04
CA GLY A 163 -5.45 -11.95 -6.09
C GLY A 163 -5.47 -11.12 -4.80
N VAL A 164 -6.52 -11.32 -4.01
CA VAL A 164 -6.57 -10.89 -2.59
C VAL A 164 -6.28 -12.10 -1.71
N PHE A 165 -5.32 -11.97 -0.79
CA PHE A 165 -5.05 -12.97 0.23
C PHE A 165 -5.40 -12.40 1.60
N MET A 166 -6.04 -13.22 2.44
CA MET A 166 -6.45 -12.84 3.78
C MET A 166 -6.12 -13.93 4.78
N GLU A 167 -5.47 -13.56 5.88
CA GLU A 167 -5.33 -14.44 7.03
C GLU A 167 -6.67 -14.62 7.76
N GLN A 168 -6.77 -15.67 8.57
CA GLN A 168 -7.97 -15.92 9.38
C GLN A 168 -8.27 -14.71 10.29
N GLY A 169 -9.52 -14.24 10.25
CA GLY A 169 -9.97 -13.08 11.04
C GLY A 169 -9.72 -11.72 10.38
N ALA A 170 -9.10 -11.65 9.20
CA ALA A 170 -9.12 -10.47 8.34
C ALA A 170 -10.43 -10.41 7.53
N SER A 171 -10.78 -9.22 7.02
CA SER A 171 -11.93 -9.10 6.10
C SER A 171 -11.69 -8.08 4.98
N ALA A 172 -12.17 -8.40 3.78
CA ALA A 172 -12.20 -7.49 2.65
C ALA A 172 -13.64 -7.34 2.18
N LEU A 173 -14.15 -6.11 2.12
CA LEU A 173 -15.41 -5.79 1.47
C LEU A 173 -15.11 -5.27 0.08
N CYS A 174 -15.68 -5.88 -0.95
CA CYS A 174 -15.49 -5.41 -2.30
C CYS A 174 -16.79 -4.87 -2.88
N LEU A 175 -16.67 -3.81 -3.67
CA LEU A 175 -17.79 -3.06 -4.22
C LEU A 175 -17.46 -2.76 -5.68
N PHE A 176 -18.17 -3.42 -6.60
CA PHE A 176 -17.97 -3.21 -8.04
C PHE A 176 -19.28 -2.79 -8.71
N THR A 177 -19.25 -1.72 -9.51
CA THR A 177 -20.32 -1.38 -10.45
C THR A 177 -19.78 -0.72 -11.72
N PHE A 178 -20.17 -1.24 -12.89
CA PHE A 178 -20.40 -0.52 -14.16
C PHE A 178 -21.60 -1.16 -14.88
N GLN A 179 -22.66 -0.38 -15.13
CA GLN A 179 -23.76 -0.77 -16.02
C GLN A 179 -23.50 -0.18 -17.42
N THR A 180 -23.55 -1.10 -18.41
CA THR A 180 -23.59 -0.94 -19.89
C THR A 180 -22.36 -0.25 -20.53
N VAL A 181 -21.53 -0.88 -21.38
CA VAL A 181 -21.75 -1.94 -22.37
C VAL A 181 -20.52 -2.87 -22.41
N GLN A 182 -20.79 -4.17 -22.21
CA GLN A 182 -19.93 -5.35 -22.41
C GLN A 182 -18.69 -5.54 -21.50
N GLN A 183 -19.01 -6.19 -20.36
CA GLN A 183 -18.20 -7.14 -19.58
C GLN A 183 -17.04 -6.58 -18.73
N ASP A 184 -17.37 -6.14 -17.51
CA ASP A 184 -16.66 -6.55 -16.27
C ASP A 184 -17.39 -5.96 -15.03
N THR A 185 -18.13 -6.80 -14.31
CA THR A 185 -18.44 -6.58 -12.88
C THR A 185 -18.75 -7.91 -12.21
N LEU A 186 -18.11 -8.16 -11.05
CA LEU A 186 -18.56 -8.84 -9.82
C LEU A 186 -17.26 -9.30 -9.09
N PRO A 187 -17.07 -9.15 -7.75
CA PRO A 187 -18.03 -9.56 -6.70
C PRO A 187 -18.13 -8.65 -5.43
N VAL A 188 -19.19 -8.84 -4.63
CA VAL A 188 -19.29 -8.26 -3.26
C VAL A 188 -18.59 -9.12 -2.19
N ASP A 189 -18.34 -10.41 -2.50
CA ASP A 189 -17.38 -11.34 -1.86
C ASP A 189 -17.51 -12.71 -2.59
N THR A 190 -16.46 -13.34 -3.15
CA THR A 190 -15.84 -14.58 -2.59
C THR A 190 -14.32 -14.41 -2.36
N ASN A 191 -13.98 -13.25 -1.82
CA ASN A 191 -12.67 -12.62 -1.62
C ASN A 191 -12.08 -11.97 -2.88
N CYS A 192 -12.99 -11.54 -3.76
CA CYS A 192 -12.84 -10.44 -4.73
C CYS A 192 -12.03 -10.72 -5.99
N LEU A 193 -11.89 -12.00 -6.31
CA LEU A 193 -12.02 -12.55 -7.64
C LEU A 193 -13.16 -13.59 -7.64
#